data_AF-A0A6J7D4W4-F1
#
_entry.id   AF-A0A6J7D4W4-F1
#
_cell.length_a   1.000
_cell.length_b   1.000
_cell.length_c   1.000
_cell.angle_alpha   90.00
_cell.angle_beta   90.00
_cell.angle_gamma   90.00
#
_symmetry.space_group_name_H-M   'P 1'
#
loop_
_entity.id
_entity.type
_entity.pdbx_description
1 polymer ?
#
loop_
_entity_poly.entity_id
_entity_poly.type
_entity_poly.pdbx_seq_one_letter_code
_entity_poly.pdbx_strand_id
1 'polypeptide(L)'
;MTLKAMAHPNGSYKFLPAISAYSAGIATMPGFEITALRITSPLSLEAGFEVIDNEISKRGLKSESLAGLQLRSPKVFSFNEFSEFNEKYRNLLLERSLILGDVNPIPRTNVIPIKDVPLVPCIATAFLVHPSQNSGGEDFIVAGAGEVAGTLDPTNIVARGDISESGMSLKVDCVLEEMLARLLALGFNGLSPTVINVYTIHEILKLQELISKKLPAMNVHGYNSWLTKPPVSEIEFEMDCSRFSNWRAV
;
A
#
# COMPACT_ATOMS: atom_id res chain seq x y z
N MET A 1 -1.12 19.48 3.13
CA MET A 1 -0.77 19.77 1.72
C MET A 1 -1.79 19.08 0.83
N THR A 2 -2.29 19.72 -0.22
CA THR A 2 -3.19 19.06 -1.17
C THR A 2 -2.39 18.03 -1.97
N LEU A 3 -2.73 16.74 -1.82
CA LEU A 3 -2.15 15.66 -2.62
C LEU A 3 -2.45 15.94 -4.10
N LYS A 4 -1.41 15.99 -4.94
CA LYS A 4 -1.53 16.26 -6.38
C LYS A 4 -0.94 15.10 -7.17
N ALA A 5 -1.76 14.49 -8.02
CA ALA A 5 -1.29 13.41 -8.89
C ALA A 5 -0.35 13.92 -9.98
N MET A 6 0.67 13.13 -10.28
CA MET A 6 1.63 13.31 -11.36
C MET A 6 1.48 12.18 -12.37
N ALA A 7 1.53 12.47 -13.66
CA ALA A 7 1.53 11.44 -14.69
C ALA A 7 2.87 10.71 -14.71
N HIS A 8 2.84 9.38 -14.80
CA HIS A 8 4.05 8.60 -15.07
C HIS A 8 4.48 8.82 -16.52
N PRO A 9 5.79 9.01 -16.82
CA PRO A 9 6.27 9.35 -18.17
C PRO A 9 5.90 8.34 -19.28
N ASN A 10 5.73 7.06 -18.93
CA ASN A 10 5.30 6.03 -19.89
C ASN A 10 3.79 6.09 -20.23
N GLY A 11 3.03 6.99 -19.60
CA GLY A 11 1.61 7.22 -19.88
C GLY A 11 0.63 6.18 -19.33
N SER A 12 1.12 5.16 -18.60
CA SER A 12 0.28 4.03 -18.16
C SER A 12 -0.51 4.28 -16.87
N TYR A 13 -0.01 5.15 -15.98
CA TYR A 13 -0.67 5.52 -14.74
C TYR A 13 -0.29 6.93 -14.30
N LYS A 14 -1.03 7.48 -13.35
CA LYS A 14 -0.67 8.65 -12.53
C LYS A 14 -0.45 8.21 -11.09
N PHE A 15 0.36 8.95 -10.33
CA PHE A 15 0.73 8.59 -8.97
C PHE A 15 0.72 9.81 -8.04
N LEU A 16 0.58 9.58 -6.74
CA LEU A 16 0.67 10.61 -5.70
C LEU A 16 2.06 10.59 -5.06
N PRO A 17 2.93 11.57 -5.33
CA PRO A 17 4.20 11.66 -4.62
C PRO A 17 3.99 11.74 -3.10
N ALA A 18 4.87 11.08 -2.35
CA ALA A 18 4.88 11.15 -0.89
C ALA A 18 6.32 11.24 -0.39
N ILE A 19 6.84 10.18 0.24
CA ILE A 19 8.20 10.16 0.78
C ILE A 19 9.17 9.47 -0.19
N SER A 20 10.48 9.57 0.06
CA SER A 20 11.51 8.94 -0.78
C SER A 20 11.31 7.43 -0.94
N ALA A 21 10.77 6.78 0.10
CA ALA A 21 10.59 5.34 0.17
C ALA A 21 9.39 4.80 -0.62
N TYR A 22 8.32 5.57 -0.82
CA TYR A 22 7.12 5.14 -1.56
C TYR A 22 6.20 6.31 -1.90
N SER A 23 5.35 6.11 -2.91
CA SER A 23 4.26 7.02 -3.27
C SER A 23 2.99 6.74 -2.43
N ALA A 24 2.09 7.72 -2.28
CA ALA A 24 0.84 7.52 -1.55
C ALA A 24 -0.19 6.67 -2.33
N GLY A 25 0.01 6.46 -3.63
CA GLY A 25 -0.87 5.64 -4.44
C GLY A 25 -0.71 5.90 -5.93
N ILE A 26 -1.33 5.04 -6.74
CA ILE A 26 -1.36 5.11 -8.21
C ILE A 26 -2.78 4.88 -8.74
N ALA A 27 -3.03 5.37 -9.93
CA ALA A 27 -4.25 5.15 -10.70
C ALA A 27 -3.90 4.96 -12.17
N THR A 28 -4.44 3.90 -12.78
CA THR A 28 -4.24 3.62 -14.21
C THR A 28 -4.83 4.74 -15.08
N MET A 29 -4.18 4.97 -16.22
CA MET A 29 -4.74 5.80 -17.30
C MET A 29 -5.73 4.95 -18.14
N PRO A 30 -6.63 5.58 -18.93
CA PRO A 30 -7.49 4.85 -19.86
C PRO A 30 -6.68 3.91 -20.76
N GLY A 31 -7.21 2.71 -21.00
CA GLY A 31 -6.54 1.66 -21.76
C GLY A 31 -5.53 0.83 -20.96
N PHE A 32 -5.35 1.08 -19.66
CA PHE A 32 -4.48 0.29 -18.78
C PHE A 32 -5.25 -0.34 -17.62
N GLU A 33 -4.75 -1.46 -17.11
CA GLU A 33 -5.28 -2.19 -15.96
C GLU A 33 -4.15 -2.76 -15.10
N ILE A 34 -4.49 -3.27 -13.92
CA ILE A 34 -3.55 -3.85 -12.95
C ILE A 34 -3.76 -5.36 -12.83
N THR A 35 -2.66 -6.11 -12.87
CA THR A 35 -2.59 -7.47 -12.34
C THR A 35 -1.86 -7.48 -10.99
N ALA A 36 -2.52 -7.98 -9.94
CA ALA A 36 -1.89 -8.30 -8.66
C ALA A 36 -1.22 -9.69 -8.72
N LEU A 37 0.09 -9.75 -8.53
CA LEU A 37 0.88 -10.97 -8.39
C LEU A 37 1.07 -11.28 -6.91
N ARG A 38 0.40 -12.32 -6.42
CA ARG A 38 0.53 -12.80 -5.04
C ARG A 38 1.68 -13.80 -4.96
N ILE A 39 2.76 -13.43 -4.30
CA ILE A 39 3.93 -14.29 -4.12
C ILE A 39 3.64 -15.24 -2.95
N THR A 40 3.64 -16.54 -3.24
CA THR A 40 3.17 -17.57 -2.30
C THR A 40 4.21 -18.00 -1.28
N SER A 41 5.50 -17.77 -1.55
CA SER A 41 6.61 -18.10 -0.66
C SER A 41 7.23 -16.85 -0.04
N PRO A 42 7.57 -16.83 1.26
CA PRO A 42 8.20 -15.69 1.91
C PRO A 42 9.69 -15.59 1.57
N LEU A 43 9.98 -15.12 0.35
CA LEU A 43 11.33 -14.90 -0.17
C LEU A 43 11.92 -13.58 0.35
N SER A 44 13.25 -13.43 0.36
CA SER A 44 13.86 -12.11 0.62
C SER A 44 13.37 -11.08 -0.41
N LEU A 45 13.55 -9.78 -0.15
CA LEU A 45 13.17 -8.75 -1.11
C LEU A 45 13.85 -8.97 -2.47
N GLU A 46 15.14 -9.28 -2.49
CA GLU A 46 15.91 -9.55 -3.71
C GLU A 46 15.32 -10.71 -4.50
N ALA A 47 15.13 -11.86 -3.86
CA ALA A 47 14.54 -13.04 -4.50
C ALA A 47 13.07 -12.82 -4.91
N GLY A 48 12.30 -12.06 -4.12
CA GLY A 48 10.94 -11.66 -4.48
C GLY A 48 10.91 -10.77 -5.72
N PHE A 49 11.85 -9.83 -5.83
CA PHE A 49 12.00 -9.04 -7.04
C PHE A 49 12.45 -9.87 -8.25
N GLU A 50 13.32 -10.87 -8.09
CA GLU A 50 13.68 -11.80 -9.17
C GLU A 50 12.44 -12.54 -9.71
N VAL A 51 11.51 -12.95 -8.83
CA VAL A 51 10.23 -13.53 -9.24
C VAL A 51 9.40 -12.53 -10.06
N ILE A 52 9.33 -11.27 -9.61
CA ILE A 52 8.60 -10.21 -10.32
C ILE A 52 9.24 -9.91 -11.68
N ASP A 53 10.56 -9.78 -11.74
CA ASP A 53 11.33 -9.50 -12.95
C ASP A 53 11.11 -10.61 -14.00
N ASN A 54 11.07 -11.87 -13.55
CA ASN A 54 10.72 -13.01 -14.37
C ASN A 54 9.27 -12.96 -14.89
N GLU A 55 8.30 -12.60 -14.06
CA GLU A 55 6.90 -12.46 -14.48
C GLU A 55 6.68 -11.30 -15.46
N ILE A 56 7.39 -10.17 -15.26
CA ILE A 56 7.43 -9.04 -16.19
C ILE A 56 7.99 -9.52 -17.55
N SER A 57 9.12 -10.22 -17.55
CA SER A 57 9.77 -10.73 -18.76
C SER A 57 8.87 -11.72 -19.53
N LYS A 58 8.27 -12.70 -18.84
CA LYS A 58 7.35 -13.67 -19.46
C LYS A 58 6.14 -13.03 -20.14
N ARG A 59 5.71 -11.87 -19.64
CA ARG A 59 4.59 -11.09 -20.19
C ARG A 59 5.00 -10.13 -21.30
N GLY A 60 6.29 -10.05 -21.63
CA GLY A 60 6.82 -9.07 -22.58
C GLY A 60 6.69 -7.62 -22.10
N LEU A 61 6.58 -7.41 -20.78
CA LEU A 61 6.49 -6.09 -20.16
C LEU A 61 7.89 -5.55 -19.83
N LYS A 62 7.96 -4.27 -19.50
CA LYS A 62 9.19 -3.61 -19.00
C LYS A 62 9.14 -3.46 -17.48
N SER A 63 10.28 -3.21 -16.85
CA SER A 63 10.36 -3.03 -15.39
C SER A 63 9.39 -1.96 -14.87
N GLU A 64 9.24 -0.86 -15.61
CA GLU A 64 8.28 0.24 -15.34
C GLU A 64 6.79 -0.16 -15.30
N SER A 65 6.46 -1.43 -15.61
CA SER A 65 5.13 -1.98 -15.34
C SER A 65 4.90 -2.25 -13.86
N LEU A 66 5.95 -2.45 -13.05
CA LEU A 66 5.80 -2.56 -11.59
C LEU A 66 5.34 -1.23 -11.02
N ALA A 67 4.18 -1.23 -10.38
CA ALA A 67 3.48 -0.03 -9.95
C ALA A 67 2.97 -0.11 -8.51
N GLY A 68 3.46 -1.05 -7.70
CA GLY A 68 3.14 -1.12 -6.28
C GLY A 68 3.57 -2.43 -5.64
N LEU A 69 3.76 -2.39 -4.31
CA LEU A 69 4.20 -3.54 -3.52
C LEU A 69 3.48 -3.63 -2.17
N GLN A 70 3.19 -4.84 -1.72
CA GLN A 70 2.82 -5.14 -0.33
C GLN A 70 3.89 -6.03 0.27
N LEU A 71 4.42 -5.63 1.42
CA LEU A 71 5.51 -6.29 2.11
C LEU A 71 5.04 -6.89 3.43
N ARG A 72 5.79 -7.90 3.90
CA ARG A 72 5.74 -8.37 5.28
C ARG A 72 7.14 -8.32 5.86
N SER A 73 7.29 -7.84 7.09
CA SER A 73 8.60 -7.68 7.74
C SER A 73 8.70 -8.49 9.03
N PRO A 74 9.92 -8.84 9.49
CA PRO A 74 10.15 -9.80 10.58
C PRO A 74 9.85 -9.24 11.97
N LYS A 75 9.82 -7.91 12.12
CA LYS A 75 9.58 -7.23 13.39
C LYS A 75 9.13 -5.80 13.14
N VAL A 76 8.52 -5.22 14.16
CA VAL A 76 8.28 -3.78 14.23
C VAL A 76 9.64 -3.07 14.30
N PHE A 77 9.75 -1.97 13.57
CA PHE A 77 10.95 -1.14 13.49
C PHE A 77 10.81 0.06 14.45
N SER A 78 11.93 0.46 15.04
CA SER A 78 12.10 1.85 15.47
C SER A 78 12.12 2.77 14.25
N PHE A 79 11.95 4.08 14.45
CA PHE A 79 12.02 5.07 13.36
C PHE A 79 13.35 5.01 12.58
N ASN A 80 14.48 4.86 13.28
CA ASN A 80 15.79 4.75 12.64
C ASN A 80 15.92 3.46 11.82
N GLU A 81 15.56 2.32 12.40
CA GLU A 81 15.59 1.04 11.67
C GLU A 81 14.66 1.06 10.46
N PHE A 82 13.52 1.75 10.54
CA PHE A 82 12.60 1.91 9.42
C PHE A 82 13.17 2.81 8.33
N SER A 83 13.91 3.86 8.70
CA SER A 83 14.64 4.70 7.74
C SER A 83 15.71 3.90 6.99
N GLU A 84 16.52 3.12 7.70
CA GLU A 84 17.54 2.23 7.10
C GLU A 84 16.90 1.18 6.18
N PHE A 85 15.78 0.59 6.61
CA PHE A 85 14.99 -0.32 5.77
C PHE A 85 14.51 0.38 4.49
N ASN A 86 13.99 1.60 4.61
CA ASN A 86 13.49 2.38 3.48
C ASN A 86 14.59 2.71 2.47
N GLU A 87 15.80 3.03 2.92
CA GLU A 87 16.95 3.27 2.04
C GLU A 87 17.34 2.01 1.26
N LYS A 88 17.47 0.87 1.95
CA LYS A 88 17.77 -0.43 1.30
C LYS A 88 16.70 -0.81 0.29
N TYR A 89 15.43 -0.69 0.65
CA TYR A 89 14.31 -0.93 -0.25
C TYR A 89 14.34 0.00 -1.47
N ARG A 90 14.62 1.29 -1.27
CA ARG A 90 14.69 2.28 -2.37
C ARG A 90 15.83 1.94 -3.34
N ASN A 91 16.96 1.42 -2.86
CA ASN A 91 18.06 1.00 -3.73
C ASN A 91 17.64 -0.14 -4.68
N LEU A 92 16.84 -1.12 -4.21
CA LEU A 92 16.30 -2.17 -5.06
C LEU A 92 15.38 -1.63 -6.17
N LEU A 93 14.68 -0.51 -5.91
CA LEU A 93 13.89 0.19 -6.94
C LEU A 93 14.77 0.98 -7.92
N LEU A 94 15.86 1.59 -7.45
CA LEU A 94 16.82 2.30 -8.28
C LEU A 94 17.54 1.36 -9.26
N GLU A 95 17.98 0.19 -8.80
CA GLU A 95 18.59 -0.87 -9.62
C GLU A 95 17.69 -1.28 -10.80
N ARG A 96 16.37 -1.17 -10.62
CA ARG A 96 15.34 -1.49 -11.63
C ARG A 96 14.89 -0.30 -12.47
N SER A 97 15.52 0.87 -12.28
CA SER A 97 15.17 2.14 -12.94
C SER A 97 13.72 2.56 -12.72
N LEU A 98 13.15 2.27 -11.53
CA LEU A 98 11.74 2.58 -11.19
C LEU A 98 11.56 3.98 -10.58
N ILE A 99 12.64 4.61 -10.15
CA ILE A 99 12.59 5.96 -9.54
C ILE A 99 12.71 7.01 -10.65
N LEU A 100 11.83 8.01 -10.62
CA LEU A 100 11.77 9.09 -11.61
C LEU A 100 12.54 10.32 -11.10
N GLY A 101 13.84 10.38 -11.41
CA GLY A 101 14.74 11.37 -10.82
C GLY A 101 14.84 11.11 -9.31
N ASP A 102 14.32 12.02 -8.49
CA ASP A 102 14.25 11.84 -7.03
C ASP A 102 12.89 11.35 -6.53
N VAL A 103 11.89 11.28 -7.42
CA VAL A 103 10.50 10.98 -7.06
C VAL A 103 10.23 9.49 -7.20
N ASN A 104 9.72 8.87 -6.14
CA ASN A 104 9.34 7.47 -6.14
C ASN A 104 7.85 7.31 -6.53
N PRO A 105 7.51 6.67 -7.65
CA PRO A 105 6.12 6.45 -8.06
C PRO A 105 5.49 5.21 -7.42
N ILE A 106 6.27 4.35 -6.75
CA ILE A 106 5.84 3.03 -6.29
C ILE A 106 5.16 3.11 -4.91
N PRO A 107 3.84 2.84 -4.79
CA PRO A 107 3.15 2.78 -3.53
C PRO A 107 3.50 1.50 -2.78
N ARG A 108 3.43 1.57 -1.45
CA ARG A 108 3.83 0.45 -0.60
C ARG A 108 2.97 0.34 0.64
N THR A 109 2.60 -0.89 0.97
CA THR A 109 2.17 -1.28 2.32
C THR A 109 3.22 -2.20 2.92
N ASN A 110 3.60 -2.01 4.18
CA ASN A 110 4.51 -2.93 4.88
C ASN A 110 3.96 -3.19 6.27
N VAL A 111 3.69 -4.45 6.63
CA VAL A 111 3.12 -4.80 7.93
C VAL A 111 3.81 -6.01 8.53
N ILE A 112 3.65 -6.21 9.83
CA ILE A 112 4.36 -7.22 10.62
C ILE A 112 3.37 -8.29 11.06
N PRO A 113 3.39 -9.51 10.49
CA PRO A 113 2.67 -10.64 11.07
C PRO A 113 3.08 -10.85 12.53
N ILE A 114 2.13 -11.24 13.38
CA ILE A 114 2.45 -11.59 14.79
C ILE A 114 2.65 -13.09 15.03
N LYS A 115 2.29 -13.91 14.05
CA LYS A 115 2.51 -15.36 14.01
C LYS A 115 3.12 -15.70 12.66
N ASP A 116 3.89 -16.79 12.62
CA ASP A 116 4.53 -17.31 11.40
C ASP A 116 5.27 -16.21 10.62
N VAL A 117 5.99 -15.40 11.38
CA VAL A 117 6.65 -14.19 10.89
C VAL A 117 7.77 -14.58 9.92
N PRO A 118 7.89 -13.93 8.75
CA PRO A 118 8.98 -14.23 7.83
C PRO A 118 10.33 -13.92 8.48
N LEU A 119 11.37 -14.67 8.13
CA LEU A 119 12.71 -14.50 8.72
C LEU A 119 13.39 -13.17 8.30
N VAL A 120 13.00 -12.65 7.13
CA VAL A 120 13.49 -11.41 6.54
C VAL A 120 12.32 -10.65 5.90
N PRO A 121 12.45 -9.35 5.60
CA PRO A 121 11.42 -8.66 4.83
C PRO A 121 11.18 -9.35 3.49
N CYS A 122 9.90 -9.58 3.17
CA CYS A 122 9.47 -10.28 1.96
C CYS A 122 8.37 -9.51 1.24
N ILE A 123 8.21 -9.77 -0.06
CA ILE A 123 7.12 -9.25 -0.87
C ILE A 123 5.97 -10.25 -0.83
N ALA A 124 4.79 -9.81 -0.40
CA ALA A 124 3.56 -10.60 -0.41
C ALA A 124 2.77 -10.42 -1.72
N THR A 125 2.73 -9.18 -2.23
CA THR A 125 2.02 -8.85 -3.46
C THR A 125 2.80 -7.82 -4.25
N ALA A 126 2.85 -7.98 -5.57
CA ALA A 126 3.30 -6.95 -6.51
C ALA A 126 2.17 -6.57 -7.48
N PHE A 127 2.11 -5.32 -7.89
CA PHE A 127 1.08 -4.82 -8.81
C PHE A 127 1.73 -4.42 -10.13
N LEU A 128 1.31 -5.07 -11.21
CA LEU A 128 1.80 -4.76 -12.56
C LEU A 128 0.73 -4.02 -13.35
N VAL A 129 1.05 -2.82 -13.85
CA VAL A 129 0.24 -2.08 -14.82
C VAL A 129 0.58 -2.54 -16.23
N HIS A 130 -0.44 -2.82 -17.03
CA HIS A 130 -0.30 -3.21 -18.43
C HIS A 130 -1.50 -2.76 -19.27
N PRO A 131 -1.40 -2.76 -20.61
CA PRO A 131 -2.55 -2.48 -21.46
C PRO A 131 -3.74 -3.41 -21.16
N SER A 132 -4.93 -2.83 -21.10
CA SER A 132 -6.20 -3.55 -20.92
C SER A 132 -6.68 -4.14 -22.24
N GLN A 133 -7.42 -5.26 -22.16
CA GLN A 133 -8.16 -5.80 -23.30
C GLN A 133 -9.54 -5.13 -23.48
N ASN A 134 -10.00 -4.36 -22.48
CA ASN A 134 -11.26 -3.61 -22.48
C ASN A 134 -10.97 -2.10 -22.38
N SER A 135 -11.87 -1.29 -21.82
CA SER A 135 -11.66 0.15 -21.66
C SER A 135 -10.51 0.52 -20.72
N GLY A 136 -10.29 -0.28 -19.65
CA GLY A 136 -9.31 0.01 -18.60
C GLY A 136 -9.58 1.32 -17.83
N GLY A 137 -8.60 1.76 -17.03
CA GLY A 137 -8.59 3.07 -16.36
C GLY A 137 -9.33 3.16 -15.02
N GLU A 138 -9.84 2.04 -14.51
CA GLU A 138 -10.55 2.01 -13.22
C GLU A 138 -9.66 1.54 -12.05
N ASP A 139 -8.49 0.99 -12.36
CA ASP A 139 -7.64 0.35 -11.37
C ASP A 139 -6.73 1.34 -10.64
N PHE A 140 -6.56 1.11 -9.34
CA PHE A 140 -5.74 1.95 -8.47
C PHE A 140 -5.21 1.15 -7.26
N ILE A 141 -4.09 1.61 -6.72
CA ILE A 141 -3.51 1.12 -5.46
C ILE A 141 -3.30 2.33 -4.55
N VAL A 142 -3.88 2.32 -3.35
CA VAL A 142 -3.57 3.28 -2.29
C VAL A 142 -2.56 2.63 -1.35
N ALA A 143 -1.47 3.34 -1.04
CA ALA A 143 -0.44 2.83 -0.13
C ALA A 143 -0.97 2.75 1.30
N GLY A 144 -0.35 1.89 2.12
CA GLY A 144 -0.60 1.80 3.56
C GLY A 144 -0.41 3.14 4.28
N ALA A 145 -1.23 3.39 5.29
CA ALA A 145 -1.03 4.49 6.24
C ALA A 145 -1.46 4.07 7.64
N GLY A 146 -0.59 4.32 8.62
CA GLY A 146 -0.91 4.21 10.05
C GLY A 146 -1.58 5.48 10.59
N GLU A 147 -1.97 5.47 11.87
CA GLU A 147 -2.65 6.58 12.57
C GLU A 147 -1.77 7.84 12.81
N VAL A 148 -1.09 8.34 11.79
CA VAL A 148 -0.17 9.47 11.90
C VAL A 148 -0.74 10.68 11.16
N ALA A 149 -1.00 11.76 11.90
CA ALA A 149 -1.46 13.02 11.35
C ALA A 149 -0.29 13.81 10.75
N GLY A 150 0.04 13.57 9.49
CA GLY A 150 1.07 14.30 8.75
C GLY A 150 2.36 13.53 8.58
N THR A 151 3.51 14.14 8.90
CA THR A 151 4.82 13.49 8.75
C THR A 151 4.98 12.35 9.75
N LEU A 152 5.67 11.28 9.34
CA LEU A 152 5.97 10.13 10.19
C LEU A 152 6.90 10.53 11.33
N ASP A 153 6.30 10.93 12.46
CA ASP A 153 6.96 11.41 13.66
C ASP A 153 6.18 10.93 14.91
N PRO A 154 6.86 10.53 16.00
CA PRO A 154 6.20 10.11 17.23
C PRO A 154 5.21 11.13 17.81
N THR A 155 5.37 12.44 17.59
CA THR A 155 4.44 13.46 18.10
C THR A 155 3.15 13.54 17.30
N ASN A 156 3.13 12.97 16.09
CA ASN A 156 1.99 13.00 15.18
C ASN A 156 1.14 11.72 15.26
N ILE A 157 1.52 10.75 16.09
CA ILE A 157 0.74 9.53 16.32
C ILE A 157 -0.55 9.89 17.07
N VAL A 158 -1.69 9.62 16.46
CA VAL A 158 -3.02 9.90 17.01
C VAL A 158 -3.33 8.93 18.15
N ALA A 159 -3.79 9.47 19.30
CA ALA A 159 -4.11 8.70 20.50
C ALA A 159 -2.96 7.73 20.88
N ARG A 160 -1.72 8.20 20.78
CA ARG A 160 -0.50 7.41 21.03
C ARG A 160 -0.57 6.73 22.40
N GLY A 161 -0.37 5.42 22.43
CA GLY A 161 -0.42 4.60 23.64
C GLY A 161 -1.84 4.32 24.19
N ASP A 162 -2.88 4.97 23.68
CA ASP A 162 -4.27 4.74 24.10
C ASP A 162 -4.90 3.61 23.27
N ILE A 163 -5.02 2.43 23.88
CA ILE A 163 -5.67 1.24 23.30
C ILE A 163 -7.12 1.05 23.81
N SER A 164 -7.71 2.06 24.44
CA SER A 164 -9.13 2.04 24.78
C SER A 164 -10.01 2.04 23.53
N GLU A 165 -11.30 1.71 23.67
CA GLU A 165 -12.27 1.79 22.57
C GLU A 165 -12.30 3.18 21.92
N SER A 166 -12.24 4.26 22.73
CA SER A 166 -12.17 5.63 22.23
C SER A 166 -10.87 5.92 21.49
N GLY A 167 -9.73 5.48 22.04
CA GLY A 167 -8.42 5.67 21.42
C GLY A 167 -8.32 4.97 20.06
N MET A 168 -8.77 3.71 19.99
CA MET A 168 -8.81 2.97 18.73
C MET A 168 -9.78 3.58 17.71
N SER A 169 -10.92 4.09 18.15
CA SER A 169 -11.87 4.80 17.26
C SER A 169 -11.24 6.04 16.63
N LEU A 170 -10.48 6.83 17.40
CA LEU A 170 -9.76 8.01 16.89
C LEU A 170 -8.67 7.63 15.87
N LYS A 171 -7.94 6.54 16.12
CA LYS A 171 -6.91 6.00 15.20
C LYS A 171 -7.53 5.57 13.87
N VAL A 172 -8.63 4.83 13.94
CA VAL A 172 -9.39 4.39 12.75
C VAL A 172 -9.87 5.60 11.95
N ASP A 173 -10.45 6.60 12.61
CA ASP A 173 -10.96 7.79 11.93
C ASP A 173 -9.86 8.57 11.20
N CYS A 174 -8.69 8.71 11.84
CA CYS A 174 -7.50 9.32 11.25
C CYS A 174 -7.04 8.57 9.98
N VAL A 175 -6.90 7.24 10.05
CA VAL A 175 -6.47 6.44 8.90
C VAL A 175 -7.49 6.49 7.77
N LEU A 176 -8.79 6.48 8.08
CA LEU A 176 -9.83 6.57 7.06
C LEU A 176 -9.86 7.95 6.37
N GLU A 177 -9.57 9.05 7.08
CA GLU A 177 -9.39 10.36 6.44
C GLU A 177 -8.26 10.30 5.41
N GLU A 178 -7.13 9.69 5.78
CA GLU A 178 -5.97 9.56 4.88
C GLU A 178 -6.29 8.68 3.66
N MET A 179 -6.99 7.56 3.85
CA MET A 179 -7.44 6.71 2.73
C MET A 179 -8.36 7.47 1.77
N LEU A 180 -9.35 8.19 2.31
CA LEU A 180 -10.28 8.97 1.49
C LEU A 180 -9.57 10.12 0.76
N ALA A 181 -8.65 10.82 1.43
CA ALA A 181 -7.86 11.89 0.83
C ALA A 181 -7.02 11.39 -0.36
N ARG A 182 -6.37 10.22 -0.23
CA ARG A 182 -5.60 9.59 -1.31
C ARG A 182 -6.49 9.16 -2.47
N LEU A 183 -7.64 8.54 -2.19
CA LEU A 183 -8.63 8.16 -3.21
C LEU A 183 -9.10 9.38 -4.01
N LEU A 184 -9.52 10.44 -3.32
CA LEU A 184 -9.99 11.67 -3.94
C LEU A 184 -8.92 12.31 -4.83
N ALA A 185 -7.66 12.34 -4.35
CA ALA A 185 -6.55 12.89 -5.11
C ALA A 185 -6.19 12.05 -6.37
N LEU A 186 -6.50 10.76 -6.36
CA LEU A 186 -6.41 9.88 -7.53
C LEU A 186 -7.63 9.95 -8.46
N GLY A 187 -8.70 10.67 -8.07
CA GLY A 187 -9.94 10.80 -8.85
C GLY A 187 -10.99 9.73 -8.56
N PHE A 188 -10.85 9.04 -7.42
CA PHE A 188 -11.80 8.04 -6.92
C PHE A 188 -12.53 8.55 -5.68
N ASN A 189 -13.41 7.74 -5.12
CA ASN A 189 -14.13 8.05 -3.89
C ASN A 189 -14.33 6.78 -3.04
N GLY A 190 -15.00 6.92 -1.90
CA GLY A 190 -15.23 5.82 -0.96
C GLY A 190 -16.03 4.62 -1.49
N LEU A 191 -16.70 4.74 -2.65
CA LEU A 191 -17.40 3.63 -3.32
C LEU A 191 -16.50 2.86 -4.31
N SER A 192 -15.31 3.37 -4.62
CA SER A 192 -14.44 2.82 -5.66
C SER A 192 -13.66 1.54 -5.28
N PRO A 193 -13.16 1.37 -4.03
CA PRO A 193 -12.38 0.19 -3.67
C PRO A 193 -13.12 -1.13 -3.82
N THR A 194 -12.46 -2.15 -4.34
CA THR A 194 -12.95 -3.54 -4.32
C THR A 194 -12.19 -4.41 -3.33
N VAL A 195 -11.05 -3.91 -2.83
CA VAL A 195 -10.26 -4.52 -1.77
C VAL A 195 -9.96 -3.45 -0.73
N ILE A 196 -10.32 -3.73 0.52
CA ILE A 196 -10.01 -2.91 1.69
C ILE A 196 -9.29 -3.82 2.67
N ASN A 197 -8.09 -3.44 3.10
CA ASN A 197 -7.32 -4.21 4.07
C ASN A 197 -7.19 -3.42 5.38
N VAL A 198 -7.39 -4.11 6.48
CA VAL A 198 -7.19 -3.59 7.84
C VAL A 198 -6.08 -4.38 8.51
N TYR A 199 -5.10 -3.66 9.05
CA TYR A 199 -3.91 -4.19 9.69
C TYR A 199 -3.89 -3.74 11.15
N THR A 200 -4.28 -4.64 12.05
CA THR A 200 -4.20 -4.41 13.49
C THR A 200 -4.21 -5.74 14.23
N ILE A 201 -3.71 -5.72 15.47
CA ILE A 201 -3.81 -6.86 16.40
C ILE A 201 -4.97 -6.74 17.38
N HIS A 202 -5.64 -5.58 17.37
CA HIS A 202 -6.68 -5.24 18.33
C HIS A 202 -8.05 -5.57 17.77
N GLU A 203 -8.93 -6.08 18.63
CA GLU A 203 -10.35 -6.09 18.33
C GLU A 203 -10.90 -4.67 18.50
N ILE A 204 -11.54 -4.14 17.46
CA ILE A 204 -12.06 -2.78 17.45
C ILE A 204 -13.58 -2.84 17.39
N LEU A 205 -14.23 -2.34 18.45
CA LEU A 205 -15.68 -2.28 18.54
C LEU A 205 -16.26 -1.45 17.39
N LYS A 206 -17.29 -2.01 16.72
CA LYS A 206 -18.01 -1.34 15.60
C LYS A 206 -17.11 -0.93 14.42
N LEU A 207 -15.98 -1.61 14.21
CA LEU A 207 -15.06 -1.31 13.11
C LEU A 207 -15.75 -1.21 11.74
N GLN A 208 -16.73 -2.08 11.47
CA GLN A 208 -17.51 -2.06 10.22
C GLN A 208 -18.27 -0.73 10.04
N GLU A 209 -18.94 -0.26 11.09
CA GLU A 209 -19.64 1.03 11.07
C GLU A 209 -18.66 2.17 10.83
N LEU A 210 -17.48 2.14 11.49
CA LEU A 210 -16.44 3.16 11.32
C LEU A 210 -15.91 3.22 9.88
N ILE A 211 -15.52 2.10 9.29
CA ILE A 211 -14.99 2.04 7.92
C ILE A 211 -16.07 2.50 6.92
N SER A 212 -17.32 2.05 7.09
CA SER A 212 -18.41 2.34 6.14
C SER A 212 -18.74 3.84 6.00
N LYS A 213 -18.41 4.68 7.00
CA LYS A 213 -18.58 6.13 6.95
C LYS A 213 -17.80 6.80 5.81
N LYS A 214 -16.61 6.29 5.51
CA LYS A 214 -15.68 6.88 4.52
C LYS A 214 -15.43 5.98 3.33
N LEU A 215 -15.51 4.66 3.52
CA LEU A 215 -15.34 3.64 2.49
C LEU A 215 -16.60 2.75 2.39
N PRO A 216 -17.77 3.31 1.99
CA PRO A 216 -19.01 2.55 1.86
C PRO A 216 -18.94 1.37 0.87
N ALA A 217 -17.91 1.30 0.01
CA ALA A 217 -17.65 0.13 -0.83
C ALA A 217 -17.55 -1.19 -0.04
N MET A 218 -17.15 -1.13 1.24
CA MET A 218 -17.08 -2.31 2.11
C MET A 218 -18.44 -3.01 2.27
N ASN A 219 -19.56 -2.30 2.10
CA ASN A 219 -20.89 -2.88 2.24
C ASN A 219 -21.21 -3.90 1.14
N VAL A 220 -20.52 -3.80 0.00
CA VAL A 220 -20.65 -4.72 -1.14
C VAL A 220 -19.48 -5.69 -1.19
N HIS A 221 -18.26 -5.21 -0.95
CA HIS A 221 -17.03 -5.97 -1.16
C HIS A 221 -16.41 -6.56 0.11
N GLY A 222 -16.93 -6.18 1.29
CA GLY A 222 -16.31 -6.52 2.57
C GLY A 222 -14.98 -5.81 2.79
N TYR A 223 -14.24 -6.29 3.80
CA TYR A 223 -12.85 -5.93 4.04
C TYR A 223 -12.08 -7.17 4.52
N ASN A 224 -10.77 -7.17 4.34
CA ASN A 224 -9.88 -8.21 4.84
C ASN A 224 -9.25 -7.73 6.15
N SER A 225 -9.38 -8.55 7.19
CA SER A 225 -8.67 -8.34 8.45
C SER A 225 -7.37 -9.15 8.47
N TRP A 226 -6.26 -8.47 8.77
CA TRP A 226 -4.94 -9.06 8.85
C TRP A 226 -4.42 -8.92 10.27
N LEU A 227 -4.15 -10.06 10.91
CA LEU A 227 -3.56 -10.12 12.25
C LEU A 227 -2.07 -9.74 12.20
N THR A 228 -1.84 -8.43 12.09
CA THR A 228 -0.55 -7.82 11.80
C THR A 228 -0.44 -6.49 12.53
N LYS A 229 0.77 -6.03 12.79
CA LYS A 229 1.04 -4.66 13.25
C LYS A 229 1.49 -3.77 12.08
N PRO A 230 1.19 -2.46 12.14
CA PRO A 230 1.93 -1.46 11.38
C PRO A 230 3.45 -1.60 11.58
N PRO A 231 4.29 -1.13 10.64
CA PRO A 231 5.71 -1.44 10.62
C PRO A 231 6.51 -0.63 11.66
N VAL A 232 6.00 0.49 12.14
CA VAL A 232 6.72 1.39 13.06
C VAL A 232 6.16 1.28 14.48
N SER A 233 7.02 1.35 15.49
CA SER A 233 6.62 1.23 16.89
C SER A 233 5.55 2.25 17.29
N GLU A 234 4.65 1.83 18.17
CA GLU A 234 3.56 2.65 18.76
C GLU A 234 2.43 3.03 17.79
N ILE A 235 2.51 2.62 16.53
CA ILE A 235 1.41 2.63 15.58
C ILE A 235 0.65 1.30 15.71
N GLU A 236 -0.66 1.35 15.90
CA GLU A 236 -1.52 0.23 16.28
C GLU A 236 -2.59 -0.11 15.23
N PHE A 237 -2.83 0.77 14.25
CA PHE A 237 -3.82 0.60 13.19
C PHE A 237 -3.33 1.14 11.85
N GLU A 238 -3.32 0.30 10.81
CA GLU A 238 -3.00 0.70 9.44
C GLU A 238 -4.06 0.16 8.47
N MET A 239 -4.31 0.89 7.38
CA MET A 239 -5.14 0.42 6.28
C MET A 239 -4.47 0.70 4.93
N ASP A 240 -4.83 -0.13 3.95
CA ASP A 240 -4.69 0.19 2.54
C ASP A 240 -6.00 -0.16 1.80
N CYS A 241 -6.14 0.33 0.57
CA CYS A 241 -7.25 -0.08 -0.28
C CYS A 241 -6.86 -0.03 -1.77
N SER A 242 -7.57 -0.80 -2.58
CA SER A 242 -7.25 -0.92 -4.00
C SER A 242 -8.46 -1.37 -4.82
N ARG A 243 -8.32 -1.20 -6.13
CA ARG A 243 -9.10 -1.88 -7.16
C ARG A 243 -8.12 -2.34 -8.24
N PHE A 244 -8.20 -3.62 -8.62
CA PHE A 244 -7.41 -4.18 -9.71
C PHE A 244 -8.26 -5.17 -10.49
N SER A 245 -8.08 -5.22 -11.81
CA SER A 245 -8.85 -6.06 -12.71
C SER A 245 -8.50 -7.54 -12.60
N ASN A 246 -7.21 -7.85 -12.35
CA ASN A 246 -6.70 -9.21 -12.40
C ASN A 246 -5.88 -9.56 -11.16
N TRP A 247 -5.86 -10.84 -10.78
CA TRP A 247 -4.90 -11.36 -9.82
C TRP A 247 -4.40 -12.76 -10.21
N ARG A 248 -3.19 -13.09 -9.77
CA ARG A 248 -2.58 -14.41 -9.97
C ARG A 248 -1.65 -14.76 -8.81
N ALA A 249 -1.67 -16.01 -8.38
CA ALA A 249 -0.65 -16.55 -7.49
C ALA A 249 0.61 -16.95 -8.29
N VAL A 250 1.77 -16.57 -7.78
CA VAL A 250 3.09 -16.85 -8.36
C VAL A 250 4.06 -17.41 -7.32
#